data_AF-A0AB73B6X8-F1
#
_entry.id   AF-A0AB73B6X8-F1
#
_cell.length_a   1.000
_cell.length_b   1.000
_cell.length_c   1.000
_cell.angle_alpha   90.00
_cell.angle_beta   90.00
_cell.angle_gamma   90.00
#
_symmetry.space_group_name_H-M   'P 1'
#
loop_
_entity.id
_entity.type
_entity.pdbx_description
1 polymer ?
#
loop_
_entity_poly.entity_id
_entity_poly.type
_entity_poly.pdbx_seq_one_letter_code
_entity_poly.pdbx_strand_id
1 'polypeptide(L)'
;MSENTNDAEPGGRTARQYLTYLGPVLAFLVLPFPVATLLSPDAATIVTLVSLPLIALGLGLVDGAVFRFNLSFPLISAAIFWQATRMFYNSGTWVYVLGALILLVVGQWLGARIRPEKPTTKDSPAVENSEEGAR
;
A
#
# COMPACT_ATOMS: atom_id res chain seq x y z
N MET A 1 10.27 -46.25 3.38
CA MET A 1 10.43 -44.93 4.01
C MET A 1 10.64 -43.93 2.88
N SER A 2 9.57 -43.43 2.27
CA SER A 2 9.64 -42.47 1.16
C SER A 2 9.51 -41.08 1.73
N GLU A 3 10.59 -40.31 1.61
CA GLU A 3 10.68 -38.91 1.98
C GLU A 3 9.67 -38.11 1.16
N ASN A 4 8.71 -37.47 1.84
CA ASN A 4 7.70 -36.63 1.23
C ASN A 4 8.26 -35.20 1.16
N THR A 5 9.02 -34.89 0.11
CA THR A 5 9.51 -33.53 -0.17
C THR A 5 8.36 -32.68 -0.71
N ASN A 6 7.41 -32.33 0.17
CA ASN A 6 6.40 -31.29 -0.08
C ASN A 6 6.80 -29.98 0.62
N ASP A 7 8.08 -29.62 0.55
CA ASP A 7 8.58 -28.32 0.95
C ASP A 7 8.43 -27.33 -0.22
N ALA A 8 7.20 -27.10 -0.65
CA ALA A 8 6.87 -25.92 -1.42
C ALA A 8 6.32 -24.89 -0.43
N GLU A 9 7.19 -24.09 0.19
CA GLU A 9 6.73 -22.88 0.88
C GLU A 9 6.04 -21.96 -0.14
N PRO A 10 4.74 -21.65 -0.02
CA PRO A 10 4.15 -20.57 -0.78
C PRO A 10 4.03 -19.38 0.16
N GLY A 11 5.18 -18.87 0.63
CA GLY A 11 5.27 -17.55 1.29
C GLY A 11 5.15 -16.38 0.30
N GLY A 12 4.90 -16.68 -0.97
CA GLY A 12 4.74 -15.70 -2.05
C GLY A 12 3.44 -14.93 -1.94
N ARG A 13 3.53 -13.61 -2.06
CA ARG A 13 2.36 -12.72 -2.16
C ARG A 13 1.45 -13.20 -3.30
N THR A 14 0.16 -13.45 -3.02
CA THR A 14 -0.83 -13.75 -4.06
C THR A 14 -0.82 -12.61 -5.10
N ALA A 15 -1.00 -12.89 -6.40
CA ALA A 15 -0.93 -11.89 -7.47
C ALA A 15 -1.73 -10.60 -7.19
N ARG A 16 -2.88 -10.73 -6.49
CA ARG A 16 -3.73 -9.60 -6.07
C ARG A 16 -3.05 -8.66 -5.07
N GLN A 17 -2.10 -9.12 -4.28
CA GLN A 17 -1.36 -8.29 -3.32
C GLN A 17 -0.36 -7.35 -4.01
N TYR A 18 0.07 -7.68 -5.23
CA TYR A 18 0.87 -6.75 -6.04
C TYR A 18 0.06 -5.57 -6.58
N LEU A 19 -1.27 -5.64 -6.56
CA LEU A 19 -2.13 -4.51 -6.93
C LEU A 19 -1.92 -3.29 -6.02
N THR A 20 -1.40 -3.47 -4.80
CA THR A 20 -1.06 -2.35 -3.92
C THR A 20 -0.07 -1.38 -4.60
N TYR A 21 0.83 -1.90 -5.45
CA TYR A 21 1.80 -1.09 -6.20
C TYR A 21 1.19 -0.31 -7.36
N LEU A 22 -0.02 -0.65 -7.79
CA LEU A 22 -0.73 0.11 -8.80
C LEU A 22 -1.06 1.53 -8.30
N GLY A 23 -1.38 1.68 -7.01
CA GLY A 23 -1.64 2.98 -6.38
C GLY A 23 -0.49 3.97 -6.58
N PRO A 24 0.74 3.66 -6.11
CA PRO A 24 1.93 4.47 -6.36
C PRO A 24 2.23 4.73 -7.83
N VAL A 25 2.06 3.76 -8.72
CA VAL A 25 2.26 3.97 -10.18
C VAL A 25 1.28 5.01 -10.70
N LEU A 26 -0.01 4.85 -10.41
CA LEU A 26 -1.03 5.80 -10.85
C LEU A 26 -0.80 7.19 -10.24
N ALA A 27 -0.51 7.24 -8.95
CA ALA A 27 -0.41 8.49 -8.22
C ALA A 27 0.89 9.27 -8.51
N PHE A 28 2.01 8.59 -8.74
CA PHE A 28 3.30 9.25 -8.94
C PHE A 28 3.77 9.28 -10.39
N LEU A 29 3.37 8.35 -11.27
CA LEU A 29 3.77 8.39 -12.69
C LEU A 29 2.66 8.87 -13.61
N VAL A 30 1.40 8.53 -13.32
CA VAL A 30 0.28 8.90 -14.21
C VAL A 30 -0.27 10.27 -13.86
N LEU A 31 -0.54 10.54 -12.58
CA LEU A 31 -1.17 11.78 -12.12
C LEU A 31 -0.38 13.07 -12.42
N PRO A 32 0.97 13.11 -12.42
CA PRO A 32 1.68 14.34 -12.74
C PRO A 32 1.47 14.83 -14.18
N PHE A 33 1.19 13.93 -15.13
CA PHE A 33 0.96 14.29 -16.52
C PHE A 33 -0.27 15.20 -16.73
N PRO A 34 -1.50 14.86 -16.27
CA PRO A 34 -2.63 15.76 -16.34
C PRO A 34 -2.43 17.02 -15.49
N VAL A 35 -1.77 16.93 -14.33
CA VAL A 35 -1.46 18.11 -13.50
C VAL A 35 -0.59 19.11 -14.28
N ALA A 36 0.44 18.63 -14.99
CA ALA A 36 1.34 19.47 -15.77
C ALA A 36 0.72 20.01 -17.06
N THR A 37 -0.30 19.32 -17.63
CA THR A 37 -0.87 19.67 -18.94
C THR A 37 -2.19 20.45 -18.85
N LEU A 38 -2.95 20.30 -17.76
CA LEU A 38 -4.27 20.90 -17.61
C LEU A 38 -4.29 22.16 -16.72
N LEU A 39 -3.22 22.39 -15.95
CA LEU A 39 -3.14 23.51 -14.99
C LEU A 39 -2.08 24.53 -15.42
N SER A 40 -2.25 25.77 -14.96
CA SER A 40 -1.19 26.77 -15.05
C SER A 40 0.02 26.34 -14.20
N PRO A 41 1.25 26.80 -14.53
CA PRO A 41 2.46 26.39 -13.81
C PRO A 41 2.39 26.64 -12.29
N ASP A 42 1.82 27.78 -11.88
CA ASP A 42 1.66 28.14 -10.47
C ASP A 42 0.67 27.19 -9.76
N ALA A 43 -0.47 26.93 -10.40
CA ALA A 43 -1.47 26.01 -9.87
C ALA A 43 -0.95 24.57 -9.79
N ALA A 44 -0.23 24.10 -10.82
CA ALA A 44 0.39 22.78 -10.85
C ALA A 44 1.38 22.59 -9.69
N THR A 45 2.17 23.63 -9.40
CA THR A 45 3.12 23.63 -8.29
C THR A 45 2.41 23.50 -6.94
N ILE A 46 1.39 24.32 -6.69
CA ILE A 46 0.60 24.28 -5.45
C ILE A 46 -0.06 22.91 -5.28
N VAL A 47 -0.74 22.43 -6.32
CA VAL A 47 -1.42 21.13 -6.31
C VAL A 47 -0.43 20.00 -6.03
N THR A 48 0.74 20.02 -6.64
CA THR A 48 1.78 19.01 -6.40
C THR A 48 2.26 19.05 -4.95
N LEU A 49 2.61 20.23 -4.43
CA LEU A 49 3.17 20.37 -3.07
C LEU A 49 2.20 19.93 -1.98
N VAL A 50 0.90 20.13 -2.18
CA VAL A 50 -0.14 19.70 -1.24
C VAL A 50 -0.51 18.23 -1.45
N SER A 51 -0.70 17.80 -2.70
CA SER A 51 -1.16 16.44 -2.97
C SER A 51 -0.09 15.38 -2.71
N LEU A 52 1.18 15.67 -2.98
CA LEU A 52 2.29 14.73 -2.79
C LEU A 52 2.35 14.15 -1.37
N PRO A 53 2.41 14.96 -0.29
CA PRO A 53 2.44 14.42 1.07
C PRO A 53 1.14 13.69 1.44
N LEU A 54 -0.02 14.18 1.01
CA LEU A 54 -1.32 13.55 1.28
C LEU A 54 -1.44 12.18 0.62
N ILE A 55 -1.03 12.08 -0.63
CA ILE A 55 -1.00 10.83 -1.40
C ILE A 55 -0.01 9.86 -0.77
N ALA A 56 1.21 10.29 -0.45
CA ALA A 56 2.22 9.42 0.16
C ALA A 56 1.73 8.85 1.50
N LEU A 57 1.19 9.71 2.36
CA LEU A 57 0.64 9.28 3.65
C LEU A 57 -0.58 8.36 3.48
N GLY A 58 -1.50 8.72 2.58
CA GLY A 58 -2.73 7.96 2.31
C GLY A 58 -2.45 6.58 1.72
N LEU A 59 -1.53 6.48 0.76
CA LEU A 59 -1.09 5.20 0.20
C LEU A 59 -0.44 4.32 1.27
N GLY A 60 0.41 4.90 2.12
CA GLY A 60 0.96 4.21 3.28
C GLY A 60 -0.15 3.69 4.18
N LEU A 61 -1.08 4.55 4.57
CA LEU A 61 -2.19 4.21 5.47
C LEU A 61 -3.06 3.08 4.92
N VAL A 62 -3.42 3.14 3.65
CA VAL A 62 -4.21 2.08 2.99
C VAL A 62 -3.42 0.76 2.96
N ASP A 63 -2.15 0.79 2.56
CA ASP A 63 -1.33 -0.43 2.52
C ASP A 63 -1.20 -1.05 3.92
N GLY A 64 -0.96 -0.23 4.96
CA GLY A 64 -0.87 -0.69 6.35
C GLY A 64 -2.18 -1.23 6.92
N ALA A 65 -3.32 -0.64 6.56
CA ALA A 65 -4.63 -1.10 7.03
C ALA A 65 -5.03 -2.44 6.38
N VAL A 66 -4.61 -2.68 5.13
CA VAL A 66 -4.99 -3.87 4.37
C VAL A 66 -3.97 -5.02 4.57
N PHE A 67 -2.67 -4.70 4.60
CA PHE A 67 -1.58 -5.67 4.60
C PHE A 67 -0.73 -5.60 5.88
N ARG A 68 0.17 -6.58 6.05
CA ARG A 68 1.15 -6.52 7.15
C ARG A 68 2.21 -5.47 6.82
N PHE A 69 2.61 -4.70 7.84
CA PHE A 69 3.70 -3.74 7.73
C PHE A 69 4.94 -4.38 7.09
N ASN A 70 5.45 -3.76 6.02
CA ASN A 70 6.65 -4.20 5.31
C ASN A 70 7.30 -3.03 4.56
N LEU A 71 8.61 -2.88 4.73
CA LEU A 71 9.41 -1.82 4.10
C LEU A 71 9.49 -1.92 2.57
N SER A 72 9.21 -3.09 1.97
CA SER A 72 9.22 -3.21 0.51
C SER A 72 8.19 -2.29 -0.16
N PHE A 73 7.05 -2.00 0.48
CA PHE A 73 6.04 -1.11 -0.11
C PHE A 73 6.52 0.35 -0.17
N PRO A 74 6.94 0.97 0.95
CA PRO A 74 7.49 2.32 0.93
C PRO A 74 8.70 2.47 0.01
N LEU A 75 9.62 1.50 0.01
CA LEU A 75 10.84 1.57 -0.80
C LEU A 75 10.55 1.53 -2.31
N ILE A 76 9.72 0.59 -2.76
CA ILE A 76 9.35 0.51 -4.19
C ILE A 76 8.54 1.74 -4.61
N SER A 77 7.62 2.20 -3.77
CA SER A 77 6.83 3.42 -4.04
C SER A 77 7.70 4.67 -4.13
N ALA A 78 8.71 4.80 -3.26
CA ALA A 78 9.70 5.87 -3.33
C ALA A 78 10.58 5.76 -4.59
N ALA A 79 10.95 4.55 -5.01
CA ALA A 79 11.68 4.34 -6.27
C ALA A 79 10.84 4.72 -7.50
N ILE A 80 9.54 4.41 -7.50
CA ILE A 80 8.60 4.86 -8.52
C ILE A 80 8.54 6.39 -8.55
N PHE A 81 8.38 7.03 -7.39
CA PHE A 81 8.35 8.48 -7.31
C PHE A 81 9.69 9.12 -7.74
N TRP A 82 10.82 8.53 -7.37
CA TRP A 82 12.13 8.93 -7.88
C TRP A 82 12.19 8.91 -9.41
N GLN A 83 11.66 7.86 -10.04
CA GLN A 83 11.59 7.83 -11.50
C GLN A 83 10.68 8.94 -12.07
N ALA A 84 9.57 9.26 -11.39
CA ALA A 84 8.72 10.38 -11.76
C ALA A 84 9.46 11.73 -11.67
N THR A 85 10.29 11.95 -10.64
CA THR A 85 11.09 13.18 -10.49
C THR A 85 12.01 13.44 -11.68
N ARG A 86 12.48 12.39 -12.35
CA ARG A 86 13.32 12.51 -13.56
C ARG A 86 12.53 12.83 -14.83
N MET A 87 11.23 12.53 -14.85
CA MET A 87 10.38 12.67 -16.04
C MET A 87 9.61 13.99 -16.05
N PHE A 88 9.06 14.39 -14.90
CA PHE A 88 8.08 15.48 -14.82
C PHE A 88 8.54 16.69 -14.03
N TYR A 89 9.62 16.57 -13.26
CA TYR A 89 9.99 17.57 -12.28
C TYR A 89 11.40 18.11 -12.51
N ASN A 90 11.70 19.25 -11.87
CA ASN A 90 13.02 19.86 -11.94
C ASN A 90 14.06 19.07 -11.13
N SER A 91 15.34 19.33 -11.41
CA SER A 91 16.47 18.63 -10.81
C SER A 91 16.57 18.75 -9.29
N GLY A 92 15.91 19.70 -8.63
CA GLY A 92 15.90 19.85 -7.16
C GLY A 92 14.81 19.04 -6.46
N THR A 93 13.83 18.52 -7.20
CA THR A 93 12.63 17.87 -6.64
C THR A 93 12.93 16.50 -6.02
N TRP A 94 14.10 15.95 -6.29
CA TRP A 94 14.52 14.64 -5.79
C TRP A 94 14.51 14.54 -4.26
N VAL A 95 14.73 15.66 -3.55
CA VAL A 95 14.73 15.69 -2.07
C VAL A 95 13.37 15.27 -1.49
N TYR A 96 12.27 15.52 -2.21
CA TYR A 96 10.93 15.14 -1.77
C TYR A 96 10.72 13.63 -1.78
N VAL A 97 11.57 12.85 -2.45
CA VAL A 97 11.52 11.38 -2.39
C VAL A 97 11.77 10.89 -0.97
N LEU A 98 12.67 11.54 -0.22
CA LEU A 98 12.92 11.22 1.17
C LEU A 98 11.69 11.53 2.04
N GLY A 99 11.07 12.69 1.81
CA GLY A 99 9.84 13.08 2.50
C GLY A 99 8.69 12.12 2.21
N ALA A 100 8.49 11.75 0.95
CA ALA A 100 7.48 10.77 0.54
C ALA A 100 7.74 9.39 1.16
N LEU A 101 8.99 8.92 1.18
CA LEU A 101 9.36 7.66 1.82
C LEU A 101 9.00 7.65 3.32
N ILE A 102 9.34 8.72 4.04
CA ILE A 102 9.01 8.85 5.46
C ILE A 102 7.48 8.82 5.65
N LEU A 103 6.73 9.57 4.85
CA LEU A 103 5.27 9.59 4.93
C LEU A 103 4.62 8.25 4.59
N LEU A 104 5.16 7.52 3.62
CA LEU A 104 4.70 6.16 3.29
C LEU A 104 4.91 5.22 4.47
N VAL A 105 6.09 5.25 5.11
CA VAL A 105 6.39 4.43 6.30
C VAL A 105 5.49 4.80 7.47
N VAL A 106 5.35 6.10 7.76
CA VAL A 106 4.48 6.61 8.84
C VAL A 106 3.03 6.22 8.59
N GLY A 107 2.55 6.43 7.36
CA GLY A 107 1.20 6.04 6.95
C GLY A 107 0.97 4.55 7.15
N GLN A 108 1.88 3.70 6.64
CA GLN A 108 1.79 2.25 6.78
C GLN A 108 1.78 1.79 8.24
N TRP A 109 2.58 2.43 9.08
CA TRP A 109 2.59 2.16 10.51
C TRP A 109 1.29 2.57 11.20
N LEU A 110 0.71 3.71 10.84
CA LEU A 110 -0.62 4.13 11.34
C LEU A 110 -1.73 3.20 10.85
N GLY A 111 -1.72 2.85 9.57
CA GLY A 111 -2.66 1.92 8.95
C GLY A 111 -2.67 0.56 9.65
N ALA A 112 -1.50 0.03 9.97
CA ALA A 112 -1.37 -1.25 10.66
C ALA A 112 -2.02 -1.26 12.05
N ARG A 113 -2.16 -0.11 12.72
CA ARG A 113 -2.82 0.00 14.03
C ARG A 113 -4.34 0.09 13.99
N ILE A 114 -4.90 0.55 12.89
CA ILE A 114 -6.35 0.71 12.72
C ILE A 114 -7.00 -0.54 12.09
N ARG A 115 -6.20 -1.58 11.82
CA ARG A 115 -6.66 -2.79 11.16
C ARG A 115 -7.68 -3.51 12.06
N PRO A 116 -8.91 -3.75 11.58
CA PRO A 116 -9.89 -4.50 12.35
C PRO A 116 -9.40 -5.95 12.53
N GLU A 117 -9.49 -6.46 13.76
CA GLU A 117 -9.22 -7.87 14.04
C GLU A 117 -10.24 -8.73 13.29
N LYS A 118 -9.78 -9.85 12.71
CA LYS A 118 -10.72 -10.85 12.18
C LYS A 118 -11.48 -11.45 13.37
N PRO A 119 -12.83 -11.54 13.32
CA PRO A 119 -13.60 -12.19 14.37
C PRO A 119 -13.09 -13.62 14.53
N THR A 120 -12.70 -13.98 15.75
CA THR A 120 -12.20 -15.32 16.04
C THR A 120 -13.37 -16.31 15.98
N THR A 121 -13.14 -17.48 15.40
CA THR A 121 -14.14 -18.56 15.21
C THR A 121 -14.83 -19.00 16.52
N LYS A 122 -14.37 -18.53 17.68
CA LYS A 122 -14.94 -18.81 19.00
C LYS A 122 -16.33 -18.17 19.23
N ASP A 123 -16.74 -17.22 18.41
CA ASP A 123 -18.07 -16.58 18.46
C ASP A 123 -19.09 -17.23 17.50
N SER A 124 -18.74 -18.36 16.88
CA SER A 124 -19.74 -19.16 16.17
C SER A 124 -20.54 -19.92 17.25
N PRO A 125 -21.83 -19.63 17.49
CA PRO A 125 -22.63 -20.44 18.38
C PRO A 125 -22.54 -21.87 17.87
N ALA A 126 -21.98 -22.74 18.70
CA ALA A 126 -21.85 -24.14 18.41
C ALA A 126 -23.21 -24.65 17.90
N VAL A 127 -23.17 -25.45 16.84
CA VAL A 127 -24.27 -26.31 16.42
C VAL A 127 -24.45 -27.36 17.52
N GLU A 128 -24.91 -26.90 18.69
CA GLU A 128 -25.47 -27.67 19.77
C GLU A 128 -26.95 -27.84 19.40
N ASN A 129 -27.43 -29.09 19.41
CA ASN A 129 -28.76 -29.57 18.99
C ASN A 129 -28.85 -30.26 17.62
N SER A 130 -28.01 -31.28 17.37
CA SER A 130 -28.40 -32.35 16.43
C SER A 130 -28.34 -33.77 16.99
N GLU A 131 -27.97 -33.97 18.26
CA GLU A 131 -27.88 -35.33 18.84
C GLU A 131 -28.95 -35.67 19.90
N GLU A 132 -29.83 -34.74 20.30
CA GLU A 132 -30.82 -34.98 21.37
C GLU A 132 -32.25 -35.21 20.86
N GLY A 133 -32.42 -36.03 19.81
CA GLY A 133 -33.75 -36.30 19.25
C GLY A 133 -33.97 -37.66 18.57
N ALA A 134 -33.03 -38.61 18.70
CA ALA A 134 -33.18 -39.94 18.09
C ALA A 134 -32.70 -41.06 19.03
N ARG A 135 -33.32 -41.13 20.22
CA ARG A 135 -33.36 -42.34 21.04
C ARG A 135 -34.79 -42.81 21.19
#